data_AF-A0A535UTY9-F1
#
_entry.id   AF-A0A535UTY9-F1
#
_cell.length_a   1.000
_cell.length_b   1.000
_cell.length_c   1.000
_cell.angle_alpha   90.00
_cell.angle_beta   90.00
_cell.angle_gamma   90.00
#
_symmetry.space_group_name_H-M   'P 1'
#
loop_
_entity.id
_entity.type
_entity.pdbx_description
1 polymer ?
#
loop_
_entity_poly.entity_id
_entity_poly.type
_entity_poly.pdbx_seq_one_letter_code
_entity_poly.pdbx_strand_id
1 'polypeptide(L)'
;MKVYFSEPAFHYEAWHHTGAGRLEVGLHFEATAAANQAAFDFFRARMVEVKAGLPRAELEPWDRGWSRLYETLPALRLDDQVLSRAVECMAEYVVTLQPMLDEFLRSRDENS
;
A
#
# COMPACT_ATOMS: atom_id res chain seq x y z
N MET A 1 -10.60 2.10 -6.01
CA MET A 1 -10.34 0.94 -6.87
C MET A 1 -9.40 0.03 -6.12
N LYS A 2 -9.75 -1.24 -5.94
CA LYS A 2 -8.97 -2.22 -5.15
C LYS A 2 -8.45 -3.34 -6.06
N VAL A 3 -7.18 -3.70 -5.92
CA VAL A 3 -6.48 -4.72 -6.71
C VAL A 3 -5.62 -5.58 -5.80
N TYR A 4 -5.68 -6.90 -5.95
CA TYR A 4 -4.82 -7.85 -5.23
C TYR A 4 -4.36 -8.95 -6.21
N PHE A 5 -3.26 -9.61 -5.87
CA PHE A 5 -2.69 -10.69 -6.68
C PHE A 5 -2.89 -12.07 -6.04
N SER A 6 -2.52 -12.22 -4.77
CA SER A 6 -2.54 -13.51 -4.08
C SER A 6 -3.57 -13.56 -2.95
N GLU A 7 -3.46 -12.67 -1.97
CA GLU A 7 -4.34 -12.66 -0.79
C GLU A 7 -5.13 -11.34 -0.71
N PRO A 8 -6.47 -11.37 -0.78
CA PRO A 8 -7.29 -10.15 -0.78
C PRO A 8 -7.10 -9.22 0.43
N ALA A 9 -6.64 -9.76 1.56
CA ALA A 9 -6.34 -8.99 2.76
C ALA A 9 -5.12 -8.07 2.59
N PHE A 10 -4.26 -8.34 1.61
CA PHE A 10 -3.11 -7.52 1.21
C PHE A 10 -3.33 -7.01 -0.21
N HIS A 11 -3.74 -5.75 -0.34
CA HIS A 11 -4.22 -5.22 -1.62
C HIS A 11 -3.81 -3.77 -1.82
N TYR A 12 -3.68 -3.40 -3.09
CA TYR A 12 -3.50 -2.01 -3.47
C TYR A 12 -4.85 -1.35 -3.62
N GLU A 13 -4.92 -0.10 -3.20
CA GLU A 13 -6.10 0.73 -3.39
C GLU A 13 -5.74 2.14 -3.85
N ALA A 14 -6.53 2.65 -4.81
CA ALA A 14 -6.64 4.07 -5.10
C ALA A 14 -7.97 4.60 -4.55
N TRP A 15 -7.91 5.53 -3.59
CA TRP A 15 -9.08 6.06 -2.89
C TRP A 15 -9.17 7.59 -2.97
N HIS A 16 -10.29 8.12 -3.46
CA HIS A 16 -10.52 9.57 -3.51
C HIS A 16 -11.15 10.07 -2.22
N HIS A 17 -10.37 10.81 -1.43
CA HIS A 17 -10.89 11.56 -0.30
C HIS A 17 -11.47 12.89 -0.79
N THR A 18 -12.68 12.85 -1.38
CA THR A 18 -13.32 14.02 -2.01
C THR A 18 -13.35 15.24 -1.07
N GLY A 19 -13.70 15.05 0.20
CA GLY A 19 -13.76 16.12 1.20
C GLY A 19 -12.40 16.74 1.56
N ALA A 20 -11.29 16.04 1.30
CA ALA A 20 -9.93 16.51 1.56
C ALA A 20 -9.16 16.88 0.28
N GLY A 21 -9.79 16.76 -0.90
CA GLY A 21 -9.18 17.11 -2.17
C GLY A 21 -7.92 16.32 -2.51
N ARG A 22 -7.84 15.05 -2.08
CA ARG A 22 -6.67 14.18 -2.26
C ARG A 22 -7.06 12.78 -2.70
N LEU A 23 -6.18 12.15 -3.46
CA LEU A 23 -6.26 10.75 -3.84
C LEU A 23 -5.17 10.00 -3.07
N GLU A 24 -5.53 8.97 -2.34
CA GLU A 24 -4.59 8.03 -1.75
C GLU A 24 -4.27 6.91 -2.73
N VAL A 25 -3.01 6.51 -2.80
CA VAL A 25 -2.56 5.24 -3.40
C VAL A 25 -1.78 4.51 -2.32
N GLY A 26 -2.10 3.24 -2.08
CA GLY A 26 -1.38 2.47 -1.07
C GLY A 26 -1.61 0.98 -1.15
N LEU A 27 -0.71 0.24 -0.50
CA LEU A 27 -0.84 -1.16 -0.15
C LEU A 27 -1.39 -1.26 1.28
N HIS A 28 -2.56 -1.88 1.44
CA HIS A 28 -3.29 -2.00 2.69
C HIS A 28 -3.20 -3.42 3.25
N PHE A 29 -3.04 -3.51 4.58
CA PHE A 29 -3.00 -4.74 5.37
C PHE A 29 -4.27 -4.83 6.22
N GLU A 30 -5.26 -5.56 5.71
CA GLU A 30 -6.59 -5.72 6.31
C GLU A 30 -6.85 -7.18 6.76
N ALA A 31 -5.79 -7.88 7.18
CA ALA A 31 -5.86 -9.25 7.67
C ALA A 31 -6.19 -9.30 9.18
N THR A 32 -5.88 -10.42 9.84
CA THR A 32 -5.94 -10.52 11.30
C THR A 32 -4.91 -9.58 11.95
N ALA A 33 -5.15 -9.16 13.19
CA ALA A 33 -4.23 -8.26 13.91
C ALA A 33 -2.78 -8.79 13.97
N ALA A 34 -2.61 -10.10 14.18
CA ALA A 34 -1.29 -10.72 14.19
C ALA A 34 -0.61 -10.68 12.80
N ALA A 35 -1.36 -10.95 11.74
CA ALA A 35 -0.84 -10.89 10.37
C ALA A 35 -0.49 -9.45 9.94
N ASN A 36 -1.33 -8.47 10.30
CA ASN A 36 -1.06 -7.06 10.02
C ASN A 36 0.17 -6.56 10.78
N GLN A 37 0.32 -6.94 12.05
CA GLN A 37 1.50 -6.57 12.84
C GLN A 37 2.77 -7.19 12.24
N ALA A 38 2.73 -8.45 11.82
CA ALA A 38 3.85 -9.11 11.15
C ALA A 38 4.23 -8.42 9.84
N ALA A 39 3.24 -8.06 9.01
CA ALA A 39 3.46 -7.32 7.77
C ALA A 39 4.04 -5.91 8.06
N PHE A 40 3.48 -5.20 9.03
CA PHE A 40 3.97 -3.90 9.48
C PHE A 40 5.44 -3.98 9.89
N ASP A 41 5.82 -4.96 10.70
CA ASP A 41 7.20 -5.14 11.14
C ASP A 41 8.15 -5.49 9.98
N PHE A 42 7.69 -6.36 9.06
CA PHE A 42 8.43 -6.72 7.86
C PHE A 42 8.78 -5.51 6.99
N PHE A 43 7.78 -4.66 6.71
CA PHE A 43 7.97 -3.46 5.89
C PHE A 43 8.68 -2.35 6.65
N ARG A 44 8.44 -2.19 7.96
CA ARG A 44 9.14 -1.23 8.81
C ARG A 44 10.65 -1.43 8.75
N ALA A 45 11.11 -2.68 8.80
CA ALA A 45 12.53 -3.02 8.69
C ALA A 45 13.13 -2.70 7.30
N ARG A 46 12.29 -2.57 6.26
CA ARG A 46 12.69 -2.33 4.86
C ARG A 46 12.33 -0.93 4.36
N MET A 47 11.91 0.00 5.23
CA MET A 47 11.47 1.33 4.79
C MET A 47 12.53 2.14 4.03
N VAL A 48 13.82 1.90 4.28
CA VAL A 48 14.90 2.51 3.48
C VAL A 48 14.85 2.04 2.03
N GLU A 49 14.65 0.74 1.81
CA GLU A 49 14.52 0.14 0.47
C GLU A 49 13.22 0.61 -0.20
N VAL A 50 12.11 0.62 0.54
CA VAL A 50 10.83 1.17 0.06
C VAL A 50 10.99 2.62 -0.39
N LYS A 51 11.59 3.48 0.43
CA LYS A 51 11.77 4.90 0.09
C LYS A 51 12.76 5.16 -1.04
N ALA A 52 13.60 4.19 -1.40
CA ALA A 52 14.46 4.30 -2.58
C ALA A 52 13.64 4.27 -3.89
N GLY A 53 12.55 3.48 -3.94
CA GLY A 53 11.61 3.43 -5.07
C GLY A 53 10.40 4.36 -4.91
N LEU A 54 9.94 4.56 -3.68
CA LEU A 54 8.73 5.32 -3.33
C LEU A 54 9.04 6.37 -2.24
N PRO A 55 9.68 7.50 -2.58
CA PRO A 55 10.18 8.46 -1.59
C PRO A 55 9.10 9.08 -0.69
N ARG A 56 7.86 9.12 -1.17
CA ARG A 56 6.70 9.68 -0.46
C ARG A 56 5.88 8.64 0.31
N ALA A 57 6.22 7.36 0.20
CA ALA A 57 5.51 6.32 0.91
C ALA A 57 5.72 6.45 2.42
N GLU A 58 4.61 6.38 3.16
CA GLU A 58 4.59 6.30 4.61
C GLU A 58 3.97 4.98 5.06
N LEU A 59 4.55 4.38 6.09
CA LEU A 59 4.04 3.18 6.74
C LEU A 59 3.36 3.57 8.04
N GLU A 60 2.05 3.38 8.13
CA GLU A 60 1.27 3.81 9.30
C GLU A 60 0.27 2.73 9.75
N PRO A 61 0.10 2.55 11.08
CA PRO A 61 -1.06 1.87 11.62
C PRO A 61 -2.35 2.59 11.22
N TRP A 62 -3.39 1.83 10.92
CA TRP A 62 -4.70 2.33 10.59
C TRP A 62 -5.77 1.51 11.32
N ASP A 63 -6.92 2.13 11.55
CA ASP A 63 -8.14 1.64 12.19
C ASP A 63 -8.24 0.11 12.41
N ARG A 64 -8.75 -0.29 13.57
CA ARG A 64 -9.01 -1.71 13.92
C ARG A 64 -7.80 -2.66 13.80
N GLY A 65 -6.59 -2.14 13.96
CA GLY A 65 -5.36 -2.94 13.89
C GLY A 65 -4.94 -3.29 12.45
N TRP A 66 -5.43 -2.54 11.48
CA TRP A 66 -4.94 -2.54 10.12
C TRP A 66 -3.69 -1.67 10.01
N SER A 67 -3.04 -1.72 8.87
CA SER A 67 -1.96 -0.77 8.56
C SER A 67 -1.83 -0.64 7.06
N ARG A 68 -1.08 0.36 6.61
CA ARG A 68 -0.90 0.64 5.19
C ARG A 68 0.44 1.28 4.90
N LEU A 69 0.97 0.97 3.73
CA LEU A 69 1.98 1.74 3.02
C LEU A 69 1.26 2.61 2.01
N TYR A 70 1.36 3.94 2.13
CA TYR A 70 0.57 4.83 1.27
C TYR A 70 1.26 6.16 1.01
N GLU A 71 0.77 6.82 -0.03
CA GLU A 71 0.99 8.24 -0.24
C GLU A 71 -0.27 8.92 -0.78
N THR A 72 -0.26 10.25 -0.77
CA THR A 72 -1.38 11.04 -1.28
C THR A 72 -0.96 11.99 -2.38
N LEU A 73 -1.83 12.13 -3.38
CA LEU A 73 -1.71 13.05 -4.50
C LEU A 73 -2.82 14.12 -4.39
N PRO A 74 -2.55 15.39 -4.75
CA PRO A 74 -3.61 16.38 -4.89
C PRO A 74 -4.65 15.95 -5.94
N ALA A 75 -5.93 15.97 -5.57
CA ALA A 75 -7.04 15.55 -6.41
C ALA A 75 -8.34 16.27 -5.99
N LEU A 76 -8.44 17.57 -6.26
CA LEU A 76 -9.66 18.35 -6.00
C LEU A 76 -10.85 17.86 -6.86
N ARG A 77 -10.54 17.33 -8.04
CA ARG A 77 -11.48 16.70 -8.98
C ARG A 77 -10.77 15.52 -9.66
N LEU A 78 -11.54 14.53 -10.09
CA LEU A 78 -11.01 13.42 -10.89
C LEU A 78 -11.05 13.83 -12.36
N ASP A 79 -9.94 14.36 -12.85
CA ASP A 79 -9.70 14.65 -14.26
C ASP A 79 -8.62 13.74 -14.84
N ASP A 80 -8.36 13.84 -16.15
CA ASP A 80 -7.40 12.99 -16.85
C ASP A 80 -5.97 13.13 -16.30
N GLN A 81 -5.63 14.30 -15.75
CA GLN A 81 -4.32 14.52 -15.13
C GLN A 81 -4.20 13.76 -13.80
N VAL A 82 -5.23 13.82 -12.95
CA VAL A 82 -5.27 13.03 -11.71
C VAL A 82 -5.28 11.54 -12.03
N LEU A 83 -6.05 11.10 -13.04
CA LEU A 83 -6.09 9.71 -13.46
C LEU A 83 -4.70 9.22 -13.90
N SER A 84 -4.01 9.98 -14.75
CA SER A 84 -2.67 9.60 -15.25
C SER A 84 -1.67 9.45 -14.09
N ARG A 85 -1.64 10.41 -13.17
CA ARG A 85 -0.77 10.36 -11.97
C ARG A 85 -1.14 9.20 -11.03
N ALA A 86 -2.42 8.90 -10.89
CA ALA A 86 -2.87 7.78 -10.08
C ALA A 86 -2.41 6.45 -10.65
N VAL A 87 -2.48 6.29 -11.96
CA VAL A 87 -2.03 5.08 -12.67
C VAL A 87 -0.52 4.92 -12.57
N GLU A 88 0.25 5.99 -12.79
CA GLU A 88 1.71 6.00 -12.63
C GLU A 88 2.10 5.61 -11.20
N CYS A 89 1.51 6.28 -10.20
CA CYS A 89 1.78 6.00 -8.79
C CYS A 89 1.41 4.55 -8.42
N MET A 90 0.23 4.06 -8.85
CA MET A 90 -0.18 2.69 -8.61
C MET A 90 0.79 1.68 -9.22
N ALA A 91 1.28 1.93 -10.44
CA ALA A 91 2.26 1.07 -11.10
C ALA A 91 3.59 1.05 -10.33
N GLU A 92 4.08 2.20 -9.86
CA GLU A 92 5.28 2.30 -9.03
C GLU A 92 5.12 1.52 -7.71
N TYR A 93 3.94 1.61 -7.07
CA TYR A 93 3.62 0.84 -5.85
C TYR A 93 3.66 -0.65 -6.10
N VAL A 94 2.98 -1.12 -7.15
CA VAL A 94 2.94 -2.55 -7.48
C VAL A 94 4.35 -3.07 -7.81
N VAL A 95 5.10 -2.37 -8.65
CA VAL A 95 6.45 -2.80 -9.06
C VAL A 95 7.42 -2.83 -7.88
N THR A 96 7.32 -1.85 -6.97
CA THR A 96 8.23 -1.76 -5.82
C THR A 96 7.84 -2.73 -4.71
N LEU A 97 6.55 -2.82 -4.37
CA LEU A 97 6.10 -3.51 -3.15
C LEU A 97 5.66 -4.95 -3.39
N GLN A 98 5.23 -5.33 -4.60
CA GLN A 98 4.74 -6.69 -4.84
C GLN A 98 5.80 -7.77 -4.59
N PRO A 99 7.07 -7.61 -5.04
CA PRO A 99 8.10 -8.61 -4.76
C PRO A 99 8.34 -8.79 -3.26
N MET A 100 8.29 -7.70 -2.49
CA MET A 100 8.46 -7.71 -1.03
C MET A 100 7.26 -8.37 -0.33
N LEU A 101 6.05 -8.08 -0.81
CA LEU A 101 4.83 -8.71 -0.30
C LEU A 101 4.84 -10.21 -0.57
N ASP A 102 5.25 -10.63 -1.76
CA ASP A 102 5.37 -12.05 -2.10
C ASP A 102 6.42 -12.76 -1.22
N GLU A 103 7.54 -12.11 -0.90
CA GLU A 103 8.52 -12.62 0.06
C GLU A 103 7.91 -12.80 1.46
N PHE A 104 7.20 -11.77 1.95
CA PHE A 104 6.52 -11.84 3.24
C PHE A 104 5.53 -13.01 3.29
N LEU A 105 4.66 -13.14 2.29
CA LEU A 105 3.64 -14.18 2.23
C LEU A 105 4.27 -15.58 2.19
N ARG A 106 5.31 -15.80 1.37
CA ARG A 106 6.05 -17.08 1.35
C ARG A 106 6.66 -17.41 2.71
N SER A 107 7.32 -16.42 3.34
CA SER A 107 7.97 -16.63 4.65
C SER A 107 6.97 -16.96 5.77
N ARG A 108 5.73 -16.45 5.66
CA ARG A 108 4.66 -16.75 6.61
C ARG A 108 4.16 -18.19 6.43
N ASP A 109 3.98 -18.62 5.19
CA ASP A 109 3.47 -19.94 4.87
C ASP A 109 4.48 -21.05 5.23
N GLU A 110 5.79 -20.78 5.11
CA GLU A 110 6.86 -21.70 5.55
C GLU A 110 6.95 -21.86 7.09
N ASN A 111 6.47 -20.87 7.84
CA ASN A 111 6.52 -20.82 9.30
C ASN A 111 5.18 -21.17 9.98
N SER A 112 4.18 -21.61 9.21
CA SER A 112 2.84 -22.01 9.68
C SER A 112 2.71 -23.53 9.81
#